data_AF-A0A653DHV8-F1
#
_entry.id   AF-A0A653DHV8-F1
#
_cell.length_a   1.000
_cell.length_b   1.000
_cell.length_c   1.000
_cell.angle_alpha   90.00
_cell.angle_beta   90.00
_cell.angle_gamma   90.00
#
_symmetry.space_group_name_H-M   'P 1'
#
loop_
_entity.id
_entity.type
_entity.pdbx_description
1 polymer ?
#
loop_
_entity_poly.entity_id
_entity_poly.type
_entity_poly.pdbx_seq_one_letter_code
_entity_poly.pdbx_strand_id
1 'polypeptide(L)'
;QQGDKDVITANWGTPVAGKDASLTVGYNGPILLQDYTLIDEIAHFTRERIPERVVHAKGAGAFGYFEVTHDISQYSAAKVFSEIGKKTPIAVRFSQVAGELGYADTVRDIRGFAIKFYTDEGIWDLVGNNQPVFFVKDCALFPSFIHVVKRNPATHLRPDYDMFWDMVTLRAETTHTTMIFFGDRGIPASYRKMHGFGTNTTPSSMQKGNSFTASSIMS
;
A
#
# COMPACT_ATOMS: atom_id res chain seq x y z
N GLN A 1 -33.62 -14.04 -21.09
CA GLN A 1 -32.27 -13.98 -21.66
C GLN A 1 -31.59 -15.28 -21.25
N GLN A 2 -31.36 -16.16 -22.22
CA GLN A 2 -30.67 -17.42 -22.03
C GLN A 2 -29.20 -17.06 -21.88
N GLY A 3 -28.72 -16.95 -20.63
CA GLY A 3 -27.30 -16.69 -20.37
C GLY A 3 -26.48 -17.80 -20.98
N ASP A 4 -25.43 -17.44 -21.71
CA ASP A 4 -24.45 -18.40 -22.20
C ASP A 4 -24.00 -19.28 -21.03
N LYS A 5 -24.00 -20.60 -21.21
CA LYS A 5 -23.48 -21.49 -20.18
C LYS A 5 -21.96 -21.37 -20.23
N ASP A 6 -21.39 -20.61 -19.31
CA ASP A 6 -19.94 -20.50 -19.17
C ASP A 6 -19.32 -21.89 -19.02
N VAL A 7 -18.40 -22.24 -19.92
CA VAL A 7 -17.66 -23.51 -19.92
C VAL A 7 -16.35 -23.30 -19.17
N ILE A 8 -16.03 -24.18 -18.21
CA ILE A 8 -14.73 -24.15 -17.54
C ILE A 8 -13.66 -24.56 -18.57
N THR A 9 -12.60 -23.76 -18.68
CA THR A 9 -11.48 -24.02 -19.58
C THR A 9 -10.15 -24.03 -18.84
N ALA A 10 -9.17 -24.75 -19.38
CA ALA A 10 -7.76 -24.61 -18.98
C ALA A 10 -7.20 -23.24 -19.40
N ASN A 11 -5.98 -22.89 -18.95
CA ASN A 11 -5.36 -21.58 -19.23
C ASN A 11 -5.15 -21.29 -20.74
N TRP A 12 -5.12 -22.31 -21.59
CA TRP A 12 -5.02 -22.18 -23.05
C TRP A 12 -6.37 -22.35 -23.79
N GLY A 13 -7.50 -22.26 -23.07
CA GLY A 13 -8.84 -22.23 -23.65
C GLY A 13 -9.46 -23.58 -24.01
N THR A 14 -8.82 -24.70 -23.68
CA THR A 14 -9.41 -26.04 -23.90
C THR A 14 -10.51 -26.29 -22.86
N PRO A 15 -11.72 -26.72 -23.27
CA PRO A 15 -12.78 -27.10 -22.34
C PRO A 15 -12.36 -28.22 -21.39
N VAL A 16 -12.68 -28.06 -20.10
CA VAL A 16 -12.46 -29.06 -19.06
C VAL A 16 -13.75 -29.84 -18.87
N ALA A 17 -13.71 -31.15 -19.10
CA ALA A 17 -14.88 -32.02 -19.02
C ALA A 17 -15.38 -32.24 -17.58
N GLY A 18 -14.50 -32.20 -16.59
CA GLY A 18 -14.83 -32.32 -15.17
C GLY A 18 -13.66 -31.85 -14.28
N LYS A 19 -13.97 -31.15 -13.19
CA LYS A 19 -12.99 -30.52 -12.29
C LYS A 19 -12.91 -31.18 -10.90
N ASP A 20 -13.82 -32.10 -10.60
CA ASP A 20 -13.95 -32.70 -9.27
C ASP A 20 -13.11 -33.98 -9.06
N ALA A 21 -12.35 -34.39 -10.08
CA ALA A 21 -11.54 -35.60 -10.03
C ALA A 21 -10.26 -35.47 -10.86
N SER A 22 -9.20 -36.11 -10.39
CA SER A 22 -7.96 -36.32 -11.15
C SER A 22 -8.07 -37.55 -12.05
N LEU A 23 -7.31 -37.57 -13.14
CA LEU A 23 -7.20 -38.72 -14.02
C LEU A 23 -6.33 -39.82 -13.39
N THR A 24 -6.91 -40.99 -13.15
CA THR A 24 -6.27 -42.13 -12.49
C THR A 24 -6.28 -43.40 -13.33
N VAL A 25 -5.42 -44.37 -13.00
CA VAL A 25 -5.48 -45.74 -13.54
C VAL A 25 -6.57 -46.56 -12.83
N GLY A 26 -7.83 -46.40 -13.24
CA GLY A 26 -8.98 -47.01 -12.58
C GLY A 26 -9.40 -46.26 -11.31
N TYR A 27 -10.54 -46.65 -10.71
CA TYR A 27 -11.21 -45.87 -9.66
C TYR A 27 -10.33 -45.59 -8.42
N ASN A 28 -9.46 -46.52 -8.04
CA ASN A 28 -8.55 -46.40 -6.88
C ASN A 28 -7.07 -46.46 -7.27
N GLY A 29 -6.73 -46.18 -8.53
CA GLY A 29 -5.35 -46.22 -9.01
C GLY A 29 -4.57 -44.93 -8.78
N PRO A 30 -3.26 -44.93 -9.09
CA PRO A 30 -2.44 -43.72 -9.04
C PRO A 30 -2.88 -42.69 -10.09
N ILE A 31 -2.61 -41.41 -9.79
CA ILE A 31 -2.82 -40.28 -10.71
C ILE A 31 -1.83 -40.36 -11.88
N LEU A 32 -2.30 -40.07 -13.08
CA LEU A 32 -1.48 -40.05 -14.28
C LEU A 32 -0.86 -38.67 -14.52
N LEU A 33 0.43 -38.64 -14.87
CA LEU A 33 1.14 -37.41 -15.23
C LEU A 33 0.55 -36.72 -16.48
N GLN A 34 -0.20 -37.43 -17.32
CA GLN A 34 -0.86 -36.84 -18.48
C GLN A 34 -2.11 -36.01 -18.11
N ASP A 35 -2.48 -35.94 -16.82
CA ASP A 35 -3.51 -35.05 -16.32
C ASP A 35 -3.03 -33.59 -16.36
N TYR A 36 -3.06 -33.01 -17.56
CA TYR A 36 -2.62 -31.65 -17.78
C TYR A 36 -3.50 -30.61 -17.06
N THR A 37 -4.79 -30.91 -16.82
CA THR A 37 -5.70 -29.99 -16.15
C THR A 37 -5.33 -29.84 -14.68
N LEU A 38 -5.04 -30.97 -14.02
CA LEU A 38 -4.52 -30.97 -12.65
C LEU A 38 -3.17 -30.25 -12.54
N ILE A 39 -2.26 -30.52 -13.49
CA ILE A 39 -0.92 -29.90 -13.48
C ILE A 39 -1.01 -28.39 -13.66
N ASP A 40 -1.83 -27.91 -14.61
CA ASP A 40 -2.04 -26.48 -14.87
C ASP A 40 -2.58 -25.76 -13.61
N GLU A 41 -3.60 -26.34 -12.97
CA GLU A 41 -4.21 -25.78 -11.76
C GLU A 41 -3.22 -25.72 -10.58
N ILE A 42 -2.50 -26.81 -10.30
CA ILE A 42 -1.49 -26.83 -9.22
C ILE A 42 -0.33 -25.88 -9.54
N ALA A 43 0.10 -25.81 -10.80
CA ALA A 43 1.17 -24.92 -11.22
C ALA A 43 0.80 -23.45 -11.01
N HIS A 44 -0.45 -23.07 -11.31
CA HIS A 44 -0.96 -21.73 -11.02
C HIS A 44 -1.06 -21.48 -9.51
N PHE A 45 -1.70 -22.40 -8.75
CA PHE A 45 -1.92 -22.26 -7.32
C PHE A 45 -0.62 -22.05 -6.52
N THR A 46 0.39 -22.85 -6.80
CA THR A 46 1.71 -22.78 -6.13
C THR A 46 2.48 -21.49 -6.44
N ARG A 47 2.02 -20.66 -7.39
CA ARG A 47 2.65 -19.40 -7.82
C ARG A 47 1.80 -18.17 -7.55
N GLU A 48 0.67 -18.30 -6.85
CA GLU A 48 -0.21 -17.17 -6.55
C GLU A 48 0.42 -16.08 -5.66
N ARG A 49 1.44 -16.43 -4.87
CA ARG A 49 2.05 -15.51 -3.91
C ARG A 49 3.24 -14.80 -4.54
N ILE A 50 3.12 -13.49 -4.69
CA ILE A 50 4.24 -12.57 -4.95
C ILE A 50 4.79 -12.04 -3.63
N PRO A 51 6.05 -11.56 -3.58
CA PRO A 51 6.60 -10.93 -2.40
C PRO A 51 5.71 -9.78 -1.92
N GLU A 52 5.44 -9.76 -0.60
CA GLU A 52 4.77 -8.61 0.00
C GLU A 52 5.68 -7.37 -0.02
N ARG A 53 5.10 -6.20 0.22
CA ARG A 53 5.89 -4.97 0.38
C ARG A 53 6.75 -5.09 1.64
N VAL A 54 8.02 -4.71 1.56
CA VAL A 54 8.96 -4.72 2.71
C VAL A 54 8.39 -3.97 3.93
N VAL A 55 7.71 -2.85 3.66
CA VAL A 55 6.94 -2.06 4.62
C VAL A 55 5.56 -1.80 4.03
N HIS A 56 4.58 -1.50 4.88
CA HIS A 56 3.21 -1.25 4.42
C HIS A 56 2.57 -2.44 3.68
N ALA A 57 2.89 -3.68 4.08
CA ALA A 57 2.34 -4.90 3.48
C ALA A 57 0.82 -4.98 3.66
N LYS A 58 0.34 -4.85 4.90
CA LYS A 58 -1.10 -4.80 5.24
C LYS A 58 -1.70 -3.46 4.81
N GLY A 59 -2.77 -3.50 4.03
CA GLY A 59 -3.50 -2.30 3.63
C GLY A 59 -4.78 -2.58 2.86
N ALA A 60 -5.51 -1.50 2.58
CA ALA A 60 -6.75 -1.50 1.83
C ALA A 60 -6.71 -0.37 0.79
N GLY A 61 -7.42 -0.54 -0.33
CA GLY A 61 -7.47 0.46 -1.38
C GLY A 61 -8.88 0.73 -1.90
N ALA A 62 -9.06 1.90 -2.49
CA ALA A 62 -10.29 2.32 -3.13
C ALA A 62 -9.98 3.25 -4.30
N PHE A 63 -10.85 3.23 -5.31
CA PHE A 63 -10.84 4.22 -6.40
C PHE A 63 -11.79 5.37 -6.06
N GLY A 64 -11.51 6.54 -6.64
CA GLY A 64 -12.34 7.73 -6.48
C GLY A 64 -11.94 8.82 -7.47
N TYR A 65 -12.24 10.06 -7.13
CA TYR A 65 -11.78 11.23 -7.88
C TYR A 65 -11.36 12.36 -6.93
N PHE A 66 -10.45 13.18 -7.40
CA PHE A 66 -10.07 14.46 -6.81
C PHE A 66 -10.73 15.58 -7.63
N GLU A 67 -11.30 16.58 -6.96
CA GLU A 67 -11.93 17.75 -7.60
C GLU A 67 -11.32 19.04 -7.08
N VAL A 68 -10.87 19.91 -7.99
CA VAL A 68 -10.31 21.21 -7.63
C VAL A 68 -11.43 22.13 -7.14
N THR A 69 -11.27 22.71 -5.95
CA THR A 69 -12.28 23.62 -5.37
C THR A 69 -11.82 25.08 -5.35
N HIS A 70 -10.51 25.33 -5.43
CA HIS A 70 -9.91 26.65 -5.34
C HIS A 70 -8.78 26.77 -6.37
N ASP A 71 -8.63 27.96 -6.95
CA ASP A 71 -7.58 28.24 -7.93
C ASP A 71 -6.22 28.45 -7.23
N ILE A 72 -5.26 27.59 -7.55
CA ILE A 72 -3.86 27.67 -7.10
C ILE A 72 -2.88 27.75 -8.29
N SER A 73 -3.36 28.09 -9.49
CA SER A 73 -2.57 28.15 -10.73
C SER A 73 -1.39 29.14 -10.64
N GLN A 74 -1.49 30.14 -9.75
CA GLN A 74 -0.37 31.03 -9.43
C GLN A 74 0.82 30.31 -8.79
N TYR A 75 0.59 29.20 -8.07
CA TYR A 75 1.60 28.44 -7.33
C TYR A 75 2.03 27.15 -8.03
N SER A 76 1.20 26.62 -8.94
CA SER A 76 1.47 25.35 -9.63
C SER A 76 1.00 25.40 -11.08
N ALA A 77 1.88 24.98 -12.00
CA ALA A 77 1.54 24.76 -13.39
C ALA A 77 0.93 23.37 -13.66
N ALA A 78 0.79 22.51 -12.65
CA ALA A 78 0.34 21.13 -12.82
C ALA A 78 -1.12 21.06 -13.31
N LYS A 79 -1.37 20.26 -14.36
CA LYS A 79 -2.72 20.13 -14.96
C LYS A 79 -3.78 19.59 -14.02
N VAL A 80 -3.39 18.86 -12.98
CA VAL A 80 -4.31 18.39 -11.93
C VAL A 80 -5.00 19.55 -11.19
N PHE A 81 -4.41 20.76 -11.21
CA PHE A 81 -4.93 21.97 -10.55
C PHE A 81 -5.38 23.07 -11.53
N SER A 82 -5.49 22.79 -12.82
CA SER A 82 -5.59 23.83 -13.86
C SER A 82 -6.88 24.67 -13.83
N GLU A 83 -7.97 24.13 -13.31
CA GLU A 83 -9.27 24.80 -13.29
C GLU A 83 -10.11 24.28 -12.12
N ILE A 84 -10.94 25.15 -11.54
CA ILE A 84 -11.92 24.79 -10.50
C ILE A 84 -12.98 23.87 -11.13
N GLY A 85 -13.34 22.80 -10.43
CA GLY A 85 -14.29 21.78 -10.88
C GLY A 85 -13.66 20.64 -11.68
N LYS A 86 -12.36 20.71 -12.03
CA LYS A 86 -11.68 19.61 -12.72
C LYS A 86 -11.64 18.36 -11.86
N LYS A 87 -12.14 17.26 -12.41
CA LYS A 87 -12.10 15.93 -11.78
C LYS A 87 -10.96 15.10 -12.33
N THR A 88 -10.08 14.64 -11.45
CA THR A 88 -8.99 13.72 -11.76
C THR A 88 -9.27 12.36 -11.11
N PRO A 89 -9.32 11.25 -11.86
CA PRO A 89 -9.45 9.92 -11.28
C PRO A 89 -8.27 9.63 -10.34
N ILE A 90 -8.56 8.99 -9.21
CA ILE A 90 -7.54 8.59 -8.24
C ILE A 90 -7.71 7.14 -7.78
N ALA A 91 -6.59 6.53 -7.39
CA ALA A 91 -6.57 5.32 -6.57
C ALA A 91 -5.86 5.63 -5.25
N VAL A 92 -6.47 5.26 -4.13
CA VAL A 92 -5.91 5.46 -2.80
C VAL A 92 -5.58 4.11 -2.19
N ARG A 93 -4.45 4.02 -1.48
CA ARG A 93 -4.09 2.88 -0.65
C ARG A 93 -3.71 3.34 0.75
N PHE A 94 -4.45 2.84 1.73
CA PHE A 94 -4.15 2.95 3.15
C PHE A 94 -3.42 1.71 3.64
N SER A 95 -2.60 1.83 4.68
CA SER A 95 -1.80 0.70 5.16
C SER A 95 -1.32 0.87 6.60
N GLN A 96 -0.91 -0.24 7.22
CA GLN A 96 -0.01 -0.24 8.37
C GLN A 96 1.44 0.03 7.90
N VAL A 97 2.45 0.02 8.76
CA VAL A 97 3.87 0.13 8.36
C VAL A 97 4.64 -1.15 8.66
N ALA A 98 4.63 -1.56 9.94
CA ALA A 98 5.58 -2.54 10.45
C ALA A 98 5.21 -3.99 10.10
N GLY A 99 3.92 -4.32 10.16
CA GLY A 99 3.47 -5.70 10.04
C GLY A 99 3.34 -6.24 8.63
N GLU A 100 3.30 -7.57 8.56
CA GLU A 100 3.20 -8.39 7.34
C GLU A 100 1.76 -8.41 6.78
N LEU A 101 1.51 -9.10 5.67
CA LEU A 101 0.20 -9.15 5.01
C LEU A 101 -0.96 -9.58 5.94
N GLY A 102 -0.68 -10.44 6.91
CA GLY A 102 -1.65 -10.93 7.90
C GLY A 102 -1.78 -10.08 9.17
N TYR A 103 -1.19 -8.88 9.21
CA TYR A 103 -1.21 -8.02 10.40
C TYR A 103 -2.61 -7.45 10.69
N ALA A 104 -2.89 -7.19 11.98
CA ALA A 104 -4.17 -6.66 12.42
C ALA A 104 -4.29 -5.15 12.12
N ASP A 105 -5.49 -4.68 11.79
CA ASP A 105 -5.71 -3.30 11.33
C ASP A 105 -5.75 -2.25 12.44
N THR A 106 -6.03 -2.67 13.68
CA THR A 106 -6.28 -1.81 14.84
C THR A 106 -5.10 -1.71 15.81
N VAL A 107 -3.90 -2.05 15.35
CA VAL A 107 -2.66 -1.96 16.14
C VAL A 107 -2.14 -0.52 16.21
N ARG A 108 -1.33 -0.20 17.22
CA ARG A 108 -0.58 1.07 17.25
C ARG A 108 0.48 1.05 16.17
N ASP A 109 0.32 1.92 15.18
CA ASP A 109 1.25 2.02 14.05
C ASP A 109 1.07 3.37 13.34
N ILE A 110 2.05 3.78 12.54
CA ILE A 110 1.80 4.80 11.52
C ILE A 110 0.84 4.20 10.48
N ARG A 111 0.00 5.03 9.86
CA ARG A 111 -0.78 4.63 8.69
C ARG A 111 -0.24 5.26 7.43
N GLY A 112 0.05 4.45 6.41
CA GLY A 112 0.35 4.96 5.08
C GLY A 112 -0.90 5.54 4.43
N PHE A 113 -0.75 6.66 3.72
CA PHE A 113 -1.80 7.36 2.98
C PHE A 113 -1.25 7.68 1.59
N ALA A 114 -1.29 6.70 0.69
CA ALA A 114 -0.77 6.85 -0.67
C ALA A 114 -1.90 7.13 -1.66
N ILE A 115 -1.77 8.21 -2.43
CA ILE A 115 -2.72 8.59 -3.50
C ILE A 115 -1.99 8.56 -4.83
N LYS A 116 -2.60 7.89 -5.80
CA LYS A 116 -2.21 7.90 -7.21
C LYS A 116 -3.22 8.73 -8.00
N PHE A 117 -2.75 9.79 -8.63
CA PHE A 117 -3.53 10.65 -9.53
C PHE A 117 -3.26 10.27 -10.97
N TYR A 118 -4.32 9.98 -11.73
CA TYR A 118 -4.24 9.72 -13.16
C TYR A 118 -4.43 11.03 -13.92
N THR A 119 -3.37 11.84 -14.01
CA THR A 119 -3.42 13.18 -14.61
C THR A 119 -3.17 13.13 -16.13
N ASP A 120 -3.53 14.19 -16.84
CA ASP A 120 -3.33 14.32 -18.30
C ASP A 120 -1.84 14.33 -18.71
N GLU A 121 -0.94 14.68 -17.78
CA GLU A 121 0.50 14.79 -18.01
C GLU A 121 1.29 13.66 -17.32
N GLY A 122 0.61 12.58 -16.96
CA GLY A 122 1.19 11.39 -16.37
C GLY A 122 0.64 11.09 -14.98
N ILE A 123 1.13 9.99 -14.40
CA ILE A 123 0.73 9.59 -13.06
C ILE A 123 1.52 10.42 -12.04
N TRP A 124 0.78 11.05 -11.12
CA TRP A 124 1.37 11.66 -9.94
C TRP A 124 1.07 10.81 -8.71
N ASP A 125 2.11 10.33 -8.04
CA ASP A 125 1.98 9.61 -6.78
C ASP A 125 2.33 10.53 -5.60
N LEU A 126 1.33 10.83 -4.76
CA LEU A 126 1.51 11.48 -3.48
C LEU A 126 1.53 10.40 -2.38
N VAL A 127 2.72 9.95 -2.03
CA VAL A 127 2.94 8.88 -1.04
C VAL A 127 3.16 9.48 0.34
N GLY A 128 2.08 9.58 1.12
CA GLY A 128 2.07 10.19 2.44
C GLY A 128 1.85 9.22 3.59
N ASN A 129 1.72 9.78 4.79
CA ASN A 129 1.36 9.08 6.03
C ASN A 129 0.26 9.84 6.78
N ASN A 130 -0.33 9.23 7.81
CA ASN A 130 -1.26 9.90 8.71
C ASN A 130 -0.60 10.82 9.75
N GLN A 131 0.71 11.07 9.60
CA GLN A 131 1.50 11.93 10.46
C GLN A 131 2.29 12.94 9.61
N PRO A 132 2.43 14.20 10.09
CA PRO A 132 3.12 15.26 9.34
C PRO A 132 4.65 15.14 9.37
N VAL A 133 5.20 14.30 10.24
CA VAL A 133 6.64 14.08 10.45
C VAL A 133 6.95 12.58 10.50
N PHE A 134 8.22 12.21 10.38
CA PHE A 134 8.69 10.82 10.43
C PHE A 134 9.79 10.63 11.48
N PHE A 135 10.10 9.38 11.84
CA PHE A 135 11.05 9.06 12.92
C PHE A 135 12.49 9.46 12.61
N VAL A 136 12.90 9.31 11.35
CA VAL A 136 14.26 9.62 10.89
C VAL A 136 14.24 10.74 9.85
N LYS A 137 15.29 11.55 9.84
CA LYS A 137 15.47 12.66 8.88
C LYS A 137 16.27 12.26 7.65
N ASP A 138 17.10 11.23 7.77
CA ASP A 138 17.97 10.73 6.70
C ASP A 138 17.52 9.33 6.28
N CYS A 139 17.38 9.12 4.97
CA CYS A 139 16.98 7.86 4.37
C CYS A 139 17.95 6.70 4.69
N ALA A 140 19.23 6.98 4.96
CA ALA A 140 20.20 5.98 5.36
C ALA A 140 19.82 5.24 6.65
N LEU A 141 19.05 5.90 7.53
CA LEU A 141 18.58 5.31 8.79
C LEU A 141 17.25 4.56 8.65
N PHE A 142 16.60 4.60 7.47
CA PHE A 142 15.32 3.95 7.26
C PHE A 142 15.37 2.43 7.51
N PRO A 143 16.37 1.67 6.99
CA PRO A 143 16.46 0.24 7.29
C PRO A 143 16.63 -0.04 8.79
N SER A 144 17.46 0.74 9.49
CA SER A 144 17.64 0.63 10.94
C SER A 144 16.32 0.86 11.69
N PHE A 145 15.58 1.90 11.32
CA PHE A 145 14.27 2.18 11.90
C PHE A 145 13.26 1.05 11.65
N ILE A 146 13.20 0.55 10.40
CA ILE A 146 12.28 -0.53 10.05
C ILE A 146 12.63 -1.83 10.78
N HIS A 147 13.91 -2.12 11.02
CA HIS A 147 14.31 -3.29 11.81
C HIS A 147 13.82 -3.21 13.26
N VAL A 148 13.89 -2.04 13.91
CA VAL A 148 13.47 -1.92 15.32
C VAL A 148 11.96 -1.98 15.55
N VAL A 149 11.15 -1.68 14.53
CA VAL A 149 9.68 -1.82 14.60
C VAL A 149 9.16 -3.17 14.10
N LYS A 150 10.04 -3.99 13.48
CA LYS A 150 9.71 -5.32 12.97
C LYS A 150 10.09 -6.41 13.98
N ARG A 151 10.15 -7.66 13.51
CA ARG A 151 10.47 -8.82 14.34
C ARG A 151 11.93 -8.82 14.75
N ASN A 152 12.18 -9.20 15.99
CA ASN A 152 13.54 -9.50 16.45
C ASN A 152 14.16 -10.62 15.58
N PRO A 153 15.40 -10.48 15.10
CA PRO A 153 16.01 -11.43 14.17
C PRO A 153 16.33 -12.80 14.80
N ALA A 154 16.48 -12.88 16.12
CA ALA A 154 16.77 -14.13 16.83
C ALA A 154 15.49 -14.86 17.25
N THR A 155 14.48 -14.14 17.75
CA THR A 155 13.25 -14.75 18.29
C THR A 155 12.09 -14.76 17.30
N HIS A 156 12.16 -13.94 16.25
CA HIS A 156 11.09 -13.68 15.32
C HIS A 156 9.80 -13.14 15.98
N LEU A 157 9.88 -12.60 17.20
CA LEU A 157 8.76 -12.05 17.95
C LEU A 157 8.61 -10.53 17.76
N ARG A 158 7.39 -10.03 18.02
CA ARG A 158 7.04 -8.60 18.04
C ARG A 158 5.93 -8.31 19.07
N PRO A 159 5.87 -7.09 19.64
CA PRO A 159 6.90 -6.05 19.57
C PRO A 159 8.12 -6.41 20.44
N ASP A 160 9.31 -6.01 19.99
CA ASP A 160 10.52 -5.98 20.82
C ASP A 160 10.74 -4.54 21.29
N TYR A 161 10.43 -4.28 22.55
CA TYR A 161 10.50 -2.93 23.10
C TYR A 161 11.94 -2.48 23.38
N ASP A 162 12.88 -3.41 23.59
CA ASP A 162 14.27 -3.07 23.83
C ASP A 162 14.88 -2.51 22.54
N MET A 163 14.67 -3.19 21.40
CA MET A 163 15.10 -2.71 20.08
C MET A 163 14.50 -1.33 19.74
N PHE A 164 13.20 -1.15 20.01
CA PHE A 164 12.52 0.11 19.72
C PHE A 164 13.05 1.27 20.58
N TRP A 165 13.10 1.09 21.90
CA TRP A 165 13.51 2.16 22.82
C TRP A 165 15.00 2.44 22.76
N ASP A 166 15.86 1.46 22.44
CA ASP A 166 17.28 1.69 22.19
C ASP A 166 17.47 2.73 21.07
N MET A 167 16.82 2.54 19.91
CA MET A 167 16.90 3.50 18.82
C MET A 167 16.28 4.86 19.16
N VAL A 168 15.10 4.87 19.78
CA VAL A 168 14.36 6.12 20.08
C VAL A 168 15.12 6.99 21.10
N THR A 169 15.69 6.38 22.14
CA THR A 169 16.40 7.12 23.20
C THR A 169 17.77 7.62 22.76
N LEU A 170 18.44 6.94 21.83
CA LEU A 170 19.72 7.37 21.26
C LEU A 170 19.58 8.42 20.16
N ARG A 171 18.35 8.73 19.73
CA ARG A 171 18.07 9.63 18.59
C ARG A 171 16.96 10.62 18.92
N ALA A 172 17.35 11.78 19.43
CA ALA A 172 16.43 12.84 19.80
C ALA A 172 15.53 13.30 18.62
N GLU A 173 15.94 13.14 17.36
CA GLU A 173 15.11 13.44 16.19
C GLU A 173 13.79 12.67 16.14
N THR A 174 13.73 11.48 16.77
CA THR A 174 12.54 10.63 16.81
C THR A 174 11.42 11.19 17.70
N THR A 175 11.77 12.06 18.67
CA THR A 175 10.90 12.49 19.77
C THR A 175 9.53 12.98 19.31
N HIS A 176 9.47 13.83 18.28
CA HIS A 176 8.20 14.40 17.83
C HIS A 176 7.26 13.31 17.28
N THR A 177 7.78 12.42 16.44
CA THR A 177 7.01 11.33 15.86
C THR A 177 6.61 10.31 16.93
N THR A 178 7.49 10.02 17.90
CA THR A 178 7.19 9.19 19.06
C THR A 178 6.00 9.72 19.86
N MET A 179 5.95 11.03 20.12
CA MET A 179 4.82 11.65 20.83
C MET A 179 3.49 11.49 20.08
N ILE A 180 3.49 11.65 18.75
CA ILE A 180 2.29 11.45 17.92
C ILE A 180 1.91 9.97 17.86
N PHE A 181 2.90 9.08 17.75
CA PHE A 181 2.72 7.64 17.66
C PHE A 181 2.07 7.06 18.92
N PHE A 182 2.46 7.53 20.11
CA PHE A 182 1.86 7.09 21.38
C PHE A 182 0.57 7.83 21.75
N GLY A 183 0.23 8.93 21.07
CA GLY A 183 -1.08 9.56 21.17
C GLY A 183 -2.20 8.81 20.42
N ASP A 184 -3.41 9.39 20.40
CA ASP A 184 -4.60 8.79 19.78
C ASP A 184 -4.45 8.60 18.26
N ARG A 185 -3.59 9.40 17.61
CA ARG A 185 -3.30 9.28 16.17
C ARG A 185 -2.59 7.97 15.80
N GLY A 186 -1.98 7.28 16.76
CA GLY A 186 -1.35 5.96 16.52
C GLY A 186 -2.34 4.82 16.33
N ILE A 187 -3.61 5.00 16.73
CA ILE A 187 -4.67 3.98 16.61
C ILE A 187 -5.96 4.64 16.09
N PRO A 188 -6.00 5.08 14.82
CA PRO A 188 -7.20 5.69 14.27
C PRO A 188 -8.36 4.69 14.24
N ALA A 189 -9.58 5.16 14.53
CA ALA A 189 -10.78 4.31 14.56
C ALA A 189 -11.12 3.67 13.20
N SER A 190 -10.73 4.31 12.09
CA SER A 190 -10.78 3.77 10.73
C SER A 190 -9.92 4.62 9.80
N TYR A 191 -9.60 4.13 8.60
CA TYR A 191 -8.91 4.93 7.58
C TYR A 191 -9.67 6.19 7.15
N ARG A 192 -10.99 6.25 7.40
CA ARG A 192 -11.84 7.44 7.12
C ARG A 192 -11.77 8.50 8.22
N LYS A 193 -11.16 8.18 9.37
CA LYS A 193 -11.07 9.04 10.56
C LYS A 193 -9.62 9.34 10.90
N MET A 194 -8.82 9.62 9.88
CA MET A 194 -7.43 10.05 10.01
C MET A 194 -7.11 11.04 8.89
N HIS A 195 -6.25 12.00 9.18
CA HIS A 195 -5.70 12.88 8.16
C HIS A 195 -4.57 12.17 7.40
N GLY A 196 -4.23 12.68 6.23
CA GLY A 196 -3.04 12.33 5.47
C GLY A 196 -2.13 13.54 5.30
N PHE A 197 -0.83 13.29 5.19
CA PHE A 197 0.18 14.31 5.00
C PHE A 197 1.21 13.82 4.00
N GLY A 198 1.70 14.70 3.12
CA GLY A 198 2.85 14.38 2.27
C GLY A 198 4.15 14.17 3.05
N THR A 199 4.19 14.58 4.33
CA THR A 199 5.31 14.56 5.28
C THR A 199 6.51 15.43 4.87
N ASN A 200 6.94 15.34 3.61
CA ASN A 200 8.04 16.13 3.06
C ASN A 200 7.55 17.45 2.47
N THR A 201 8.43 18.45 2.52
CA THR A 201 8.29 19.67 1.74
C THR A 201 8.67 19.38 0.29
N THR A 202 7.77 19.67 -0.64
CA THR A 202 8.01 19.46 -2.08
C THR A 202 8.04 20.78 -2.83
N PRO A 203 8.98 20.99 -3.78
CA PRO A 203 8.93 22.14 -4.66
C PRO A 203 7.77 22.03 -5.66
N SER A 204 7.14 23.15 -5.95
CA SER A 204 6.15 23.33 -7.01
C SER A 204 6.66 24.37 -8.02
N SER A 205 6.49 24.08 -9.31
CA SER A 205 6.81 25.02 -10.38
C SER A 205 5.62 25.93 -10.69
N MET A 206 5.86 27.23 -10.67
CA MET A 206 4.89 28.23 -11.10
C MET A 206 4.87 28.37 -12.62
N GLN A 207 3.76 28.86 -13.18
CA GLN A 207 3.65 29.13 -14.63
C GLN A 207 4.71 30.13 -15.15
N LYS A 208 5.22 31.02 -14.30
CA LYS A 208 6.26 32.02 -14.65
C LYS A 208 7.70 31.52 -14.47
N GLY A 209 7.92 30.22 -14.23
CA GLY A 209 9.25 29.62 -14.11
C GLY A 209 9.91 29.77 -12.73
N ASN A 210 9.25 30.39 -11.75
CA ASN A 210 9.71 30.45 -10.36
C ASN A 210 9.29 29.19 -9.58
N SER A 211 9.95 28.89 -8.46
CA SER A 211 9.61 27.77 -7.57
C SER A 211 9.01 28.23 -6.23
N PHE A 212 8.11 27.44 -5.66
CA PHE A 212 7.54 27.61 -4.32
C PHE A 212 7.57 26.28 -3.57
N THR A 213 7.76 26.29 -2.24
CA THR A 213 7.75 25.07 -1.41
C THR A 213 6.39 24.84 -0.78
N ALA A 214 5.82 23.65 -0.94
CA ALA A 214 4.51 23.29 -0.42
C ALA A 214 4.57 22.02 0.43
N SER A 215 3.67 21.94 1.41
CA SER A 215 3.37 20.73 2.18
C SER A 215 1.91 20.35 1.96
N SER A 216 1.66 19.08 1.66
CA SER A 216 0.29 18.59 1.39
C SER A 216 -0.37 18.09 2.67
N ILE A 217 -1.58 18.58 2.96
CA ILE A 217 -2.45 18.09 4.02
C ILE A 217 -3.74 17.56 3.37
N MET A 218 -4.16 16.37 3.76
CA MET A 218 -5.34 15.68 3.28
C MET A 218 -6.22 15.38 4.49
N SER A 219 -7.50 15.77 4.43
CA SER A 219 -8.41 15.63 5.57
C SER A 219 -9.35 14.46 5.43
#